data_AF-A0A950VLK9-F1
#
_entry.id   AF-A0A950VLK9-F1
#
_cell.length_a   1.000
_cell.length_b   1.000
_cell.length_c   1.000
_cell.angle_alpha   90.00
_cell.angle_beta   90.00
_cell.angle_gamma   90.00
#
_symmetry.space_group_name_H-M   'P 1'
#
loop_
_entity.id
_entity.type
_entity.pdbx_description
1 polymer ?
#
loop_
_entity_poly.entity_id
_entity_poly.type
_entity_poly.pdbx_seq_one_letter_code
_entity_poly.pdbx_strand_id
1 'polypeptide(L)'
;MSRAQPLATIGLIRPARTRGFCPACRLFLDGDTRQEIGAPALTVLAFLILAVLGWVLTIARSGAMDDMSMGAGDFGQFAVSWSLMIVAMMLPSATPLVFEFADHAERRRNWVAATALLAMTYLGVWLAFGVVCYVVLNALGMPWPNQQLVGGAAPVAAGVYAFTPLKRASEARCRELCALHGPLPFNLLRSAVVSGGRYGLSCLGCTGGVMVAMLLVGLSSLTWMIVLTAIVLVYKIAPAPRRWTLPVSALLIVLGVVYAAVA
;
A
#
# COMPACT_ATOMS: atom_id res chain seq x y z
N MET A 1 -9.81 11.80 30.33
CA MET A 1 -9.46 12.05 28.91
C MET A 1 -9.29 10.70 28.23
N SER A 2 -10.26 10.32 27.40
CA SER A 2 -10.54 8.93 27.00
C SER A 2 -9.74 8.49 25.75
N ARG A 3 -9.21 7.27 25.79
CA ARG A 3 -8.40 6.58 24.75
C ARG A 3 -9.09 6.37 23.38
N ALA A 4 -10.29 6.89 23.17
CA ALA A 4 -11.10 6.66 21.97
C ALA A 4 -10.79 7.64 20.80
N GLN A 5 -10.03 8.71 21.02
CA GLN A 5 -9.75 9.71 19.99
C GLN A 5 -8.96 9.22 18.76
N PRO A 6 -7.96 8.32 18.83
CA PRO A 6 -7.17 7.97 17.65
C PRO A 6 -7.94 7.10 16.65
N LEU A 7 -8.95 6.33 17.11
CA LEU A 7 -9.76 5.47 16.24
C LEU A 7 -10.78 6.25 15.41
N ALA A 8 -11.32 7.34 15.96
CA ALA A 8 -12.22 8.24 15.25
C ALA A 8 -11.49 9.05 14.16
N THR A 9 -10.20 9.34 14.33
CA THR A 9 -9.40 10.06 13.32
C THR A 9 -9.01 9.17 12.13
N ILE A 10 -9.08 7.84 12.28
CA ILE A 10 -8.80 6.85 11.23
C ILE A 10 -10.04 6.57 10.36
N GLY A 11 -11.23 7.11 10.71
CA GLY A 11 -12.46 6.90 9.93
C GLY A 11 -13.06 5.49 10.05
N LEU A 12 -12.45 4.59 10.82
CA LEU A 12 -12.94 3.23 11.09
C LEU A 12 -14.26 3.20 11.86
N ILE A 13 -14.59 4.28 12.57
CA ILE A 13 -15.83 4.42 13.35
C ILE A 13 -16.39 5.82 13.08
N ARG A 14 -17.49 5.92 12.31
CA ARG A 14 -18.32 7.12 12.35
C ARG A 14 -18.99 7.19 13.72
N PRO A 15 -18.95 8.32 14.46
CA PRO A 15 -19.98 8.58 15.45
C PRO A 15 -21.30 8.64 14.68
N ALA A 16 -22.14 7.63 14.90
CA ALA A 16 -23.43 7.54 14.26
C ALA A 16 -24.19 8.85 14.55
N ARG A 17 -24.74 9.47 13.51
CA ARG A 17 -25.59 10.67 13.63
C ARG A 17 -26.93 10.21 14.21
N THR A 18 -26.97 9.92 15.52
CA THR A 18 -28.07 9.18 16.18
C THR A 18 -28.81 10.03 17.21
N ARG A 19 -29.20 11.26 16.86
CA ARG A 19 -30.20 11.95 17.65
C ARG A 19 -31.26 12.54 16.73
N GLY A 20 -32.14 11.67 16.23
CA GLY A 20 -33.46 12.09 15.81
C GLY A 20 -34.26 12.43 17.06
N PHE A 21 -34.48 13.71 17.32
CA PHE A 21 -35.37 14.16 18.40
C PHE A 21 -36.81 14.08 17.90
N CYS A 22 -37.66 13.30 18.56
CA CYS A 22 -39.10 13.27 18.27
C CYS A 22 -39.79 14.37 19.09
N PRO A 23 -40.28 15.46 18.48
CA PRO A 23 -40.86 16.59 19.21
C PRO A 23 -42.18 16.24 19.90
N ALA A 24 -42.88 15.20 19.44
CA ALA A 24 -44.15 14.76 20.02
C ALA A 24 -43.98 14.01 21.36
N CYS A 25 -42.90 13.26 21.53
CA CYS A 25 -42.70 12.40 22.70
C CYS A 25 -41.57 12.86 23.64
N ARG A 26 -40.78 13.88 23.28
CA ARG A 26 -39.57 14.35 24.00
C ARG A 26 -38.58 13.25 24.41
N LEU A 27 -38.65 12.08 23.76
CA LEU A 27 -37.73 10.97 23.99
C LEU A 27 -36.65 10.95 22.92
N PHE A 28 -35.42 10.65 23.32
CA PHE A 28 -34.39 10.23 22.38
C PHE A 28 -34.72 8.79 21.95
N LEU A 29 -34.94 8.59 20.65
CA LEU A 29 -35.07 7.25 20.09
C LEU A 29 -33.67 6.65 20.04
N ASP A 30 -33.33 5.81 21.01
CA ASP A 30 -32.19 4.90 20.92
C ASP A 30 -32.54 3.84 19.88
N GLY A 31 -32.11 4.06 18.64
CA GLY A 31 -32.13 3.01 17.63
C GLY A 31 -31.18 1.90 18.08
N ASP A 32 -31.72 0.69 18.25
CA ASP A 32 -30.96 -0.53 18.46
C ASP A 32 -29.92 -0.68 17.33
N THR A 33 -28.70 -0.19 17.57
CA THR A 33 -27.56 -0.41 16.67
C THR A 33 -27.15 -1.85 16.83
N ARG A 34 -27.83 -2.75 16.11
CA ARG A 34 -27.11 -3.86 15.50
C ARG A 34 -26.00 -3.23 14.68
N GLN A 35 -24.79 -3.34 15.20
CA GLN A 35 -23.55 -3.09 14.49
C GLN A 35 -23.44 -4.19 13.41
N GLU A 36 -24.31 -4.11 12.40
CA GLU A 36 -24.19 -4.97 11.23
C GLU A 36 -22.81 -4.67 10.64
N ILE A 37 -21.97 -5.71 10.57
CA ILE A 37 -20.68 -5.65 9.91
C ILE A 37 -20.98 -5.19 8.48
N GLY A 38 -20.82 -3.89 8.23
CA GLY A 38 -21.20 -3.30 6.95
C GLY A 38 -20.49 -4.03 5.83
N ALA A 39 -21.16 -4.19 4.69
CA ALA A 39 -20.56 -4.70 3.46
C ALA A 39 -19.14 -4.15 3.16
N PRO A 40 -18.81 -2.86 3.41
CA PRO A 40 -17.43 -2.37 3.29
C PRO A 40 -16.43 -3.03 4.26
N ALA A 41 -16.81 -3.31 5.50
CA ALA A 41 -15.94 -3.99 6.47
C ALA A 41 -15.60 -5.42 6.04
N LEU A 42 -16.56 -6.14 5.43
CA LEU A 42 -16.31 -7.47 4.86
C LEU A 42 -15.33 -7.40 3.69
N THR A 43 -15.43 -6.38 2.83
CA THR A 43 -14.45 -6.19 1.74
C THR A 43 -13.05 -5.88 2.25
N VAL A 44 -12.91 -5.06 3.29
CA VAL A 44 -11.62 -4.80 3.93
C VAL A 44 -11.05 -6.08 4.55
N LEU A 45 -11.88 -6.86 5.24
CA LEU A 45 -11.46 -8.14 5.82
C LEU A 45 -10.96 -9.10 4.74
N ALA A 46 -11.66 -9.23 3.61
CA ALA A 46 -11.23 -10.04 2.50
C ALA A 46 -9.86 -9.60 1.94
N PHE A 47 -9.61 -8.29 1.85
CA PHE A 47 -8.33 -7.75 1.39
C PHE A 47 -7.19 -8.04 2.37
N LEU A 48 -7.45 -7.93 3.67
CA LEU A 48 -6.47 -8.26 4.70
C LEU A 48 -6.16 -9.76 4.70
N ILE A 49 -7.16 -10.62 4.53
CA ILE A 49 -6.95 -12.07 4.38
C ILE A 49 -6.08 -12.36 3.16
N LEU A 50 -6.37 -11.75 2.00
CA LEU A 50 -5.56 -11.91 0.80
C LEU A 50 -4.12 -11.42 0.99
N ALA A 51 -3.92 -10.31 1.71
CA ALA A 51 -2.59 -9.81 2.04
C ALA A 51 -1.81 -10.77 2.97
N VAL A 52 -2.48 -11.33 3.98
CA VAL A 52 -1.89 -12.34 4.87
C VAL A 52 -1.54 -13.60 4.09
N LEU A 53 -2.42 -14.08 3.20
CA LEU A 53 -2.13 -15.20 2.32
C LEU A 53 -0.94 -14.90 1.40
N GLY A 54 -0.85 -13.69 0.85
CA GLY A 54 0.30 -13.23 0.07
C GLY A 54 1.61 -13.31 0.87
N TRP A 55 1.60 -12.89 2.13
CA TRP A 55 2.75 -13.02 3.04
C TRP A 55 3.11 -14.49 3.31
N VAL A 56 2.13 -15.31 3.65
CA VAL A 56 2.34 -16.75 3.91
C VAL A 56 2.96 -17.43 2.69
N LEU A 57 2.44 -17.16 1.50
CA LEU A 57 2.96 -17.71 0.25
C LEU A 57 4.37 -17.19 -0.06
N THR A 58 4.66 -15.93 0.22
CA THR A 58 6.00 -15.35 0.02
C THR A 58 7.01 -16.00 0.95
N ILE A 59 6.67 -16.18 2.22
CA ILE A 59 7.53 -16.85 3.22
C ILE A 59 7.70 -18.33 2.87
N ALA A 60 6.63 -19.03 2.45
CA ALA A 60 6.73 -20.42 2.03
C ALA A 60 7.63 -20.61 0.79
N ARG A 61 7.75 -19.57 -0.06
CA ARG A 61 8.59 -19.55 -1.25
C ARG A 61 10.00 -19.04 -0.98
N SER A 62 10.29 -18.43 0.18
CA SER A 62 11.57 -17.75 0.43
C SER A 62 12.76 -18.70 0.38
N GLY A 63 12.60 -19.95 0.84
CA GLY A 63 13.66 -20.97 0.74
C GLY A 63 14.01 -21.36 -0.70
N ALA A 64 13.09 -21.20 -1.66
CA ALA A 64 13.38 -21.35 -3.08
C ALA A 64 13.99 -20.09 -3.72
N MET A 65 13.97 -18.95 -3.01
CA MET A 65 14.52 -17.66 -3.45
C MET A 65 15.96 -17.46 -2.96
N ASP A 66 16.38 -18.13 -1.89
CA ASP A 66 17.75 -18.09 -1.35
C ASP A 66 18.76 -18.78 -2.30
N ASP A 67 18.32 -19.81 -3.06
CA ASP A 67 19.12 -20.45 -4.12
C ASP A 67 19.23 -19.60 -5.40
N MET A 68 18.50 -18.48 -5.49
CA MET A 68 18.56 -17.57 -6.64
C MET A 68 19.65 -16.53 -6.42
N SER A 69 20.91 -16.96 -6.55
CA SER A 69 22.07 -16.08 -6.54
C SER A 69 21.92 -14.99 -7.62
N MET A 70 22.01 -13.74 -7.18
CA MET A 70 22.04 -12.49 -7.94
C MET A 70 22.02 -12.63 -9.47
N GLY A 71 20.84 -12.44 -10.03
CA GLY A 71 20.55 -12.30 -11.44
C GLY A 71 19.03 -12.29 -11.56
N ALA A 72 18.47 -11.36 -12.33
CA ALA A 72 17.04 -11.40 -12.59
C ALA A 72 16.75 -12.73 -13.31
N GLY A 73 16.26 -13.73 -12.56
CA GLY A 73 16.01 -15.08 -13.06
C GLY A 73 14.97 -15.10 -14.18
N ASP A 74 14.48 -16.30 -14.51
CA ASP A 74 13.37 -16.45 -15.45
C ASP A 74 12.24 -15.45 -15.15
N PHE A 75 11.77 -14.76 -16.20
CA PHE A 75 10.75 -13.72 -16.06
C PHE A 75 9.50 -14.25 -15.34
N GLY A 76 9.15 -15.52 -15.56
CA GLY A 76 8.04 -16.18 -14.88
C GLY A 76 8.23 -16.19 -13.36
N GLN A 77 9.43 -16.53 -12.88
CA GLN A 77 9.75 -16.52 -11.45
C GLN A 77 9.73 -15.11 -10.86
N PHE A 78 10.33 -14.15 -11.55
CA PHE A 78 10.28 -12.74 -11.16
C PHE A 78 8.83 -12.26 -11.04
N ALA A 79 8.01 -12.51 -12.06
CA ALA A 79 6.62 -12.08 -12.12
C ALA A 79 5.80 -12.67 -10.97
N VAL A 80 6.01 -13.95 -10.62
CA VAL A 80 5.33 -14.59 -9.49
C VAL A 80 5.76 -13.98 -8.16
N SER A 81 7.07 -13.88 -7.90
CA SER A 81 7.59 -13.31 -6.65
C SER A 81 7.20 -11.85 -6.47
N TRP A 82 7.30 -11.06 -7.54
CA TRP A 82 6.84 -9.67 -7.56
C TRP A 82 5.34 -9.57 -7.29
N SER A 83 4.52 -10.39 -7.94
CA SER A 83 3.06 -10.36 -7.74
C SER A 83 2.68 -10.69 -6.30
N LEU A 84 3.27 -11.73 -5.71
CA LEU A 84 3.01 -12.11 -4.31
C LEU A 84 3.40 -10.99 -3.35
N MET A 85 4.56 -10.37 -3.58
CA MET A 85 5.04 -9.23 -2.78
C MET A 85 4.10 -8.01 -2.91
N ILE A 86 3.67 -7.67 -4.12
CA ILE A 86 2.71 -6.57 -4.34
C ILE A 86 1.39 -6.86 -3.61
N VAL A 87 0.86 -8.07 -3.71
CA VAL A 87 -0.36 -8.46 -2.98
C VAL A 87 -0.14 -8.37 -1.47
N ALA A 88 0.99 -8.86 -0.96
CA ALA A 88 1.32 -8.88 0.46
C ALA A 88 1.45 -7.47 1.07
N MET A 89 2.09 -6.53 0.35
CA MET A 89 2.49 -5.24 0.91
C MET A 89 1.61 -4.09 0.45
N MET A 90 1.19 -4.10 -0.81
CA MET A 90 0.50 -2.96 -1.42
C MET A 90 -1.01 -3.05 -1.28
N LEU A 91 -1.59 -4.25 -1.14
CA LEU A 91 -3.02 -4.42 -0.92
C LEU A 91 -3.51 -3.84 0.43
N PRO A 92 -2.82 -4.05 1.58
CA PRO A 92 -3.17 -3.40 2.86
C PRO A 92 -3.20 -1.89 2.75
N SER A 93 -2.32 -1.34 1.91
CA SER A 93 -2.16 0.10 1.79
C SER A 93 -3.30 0.78 1.04
N ALA A 94 -4.07 0.04 0.24
CA ALA A 94 -5.26 0.52 -0.46
C ALA A 94 -6.55 0.38 0.39
N THR A 95 -6.48 -0.20 1.59
CA THR A 95 -7.64 -0.43 2.46
C THR A 95 -8.48 0.83 2.75
N PRO A 96 -7.93 2.03 3.08
CA PRO A 96 -8.77 3.19 3.33
C PRO A 96 -9.54 3.63 2.07
N LEU A 97 -8.90 3.58 0.90
CA LEU A 97 -9.56 3.91 -0.37
C LEU A 97 -10.67 2.90 -0.70
N VAL A 98 -10.39 1.61 -0.51
CA VAL A 98 -11.33 0.52 -0.78
C VAL A 98 -12.55 0.63 0.13
N PHE A 99 -12.32 0.91 1.41
CA PHE A 99 -13.39 1.13 2.39
C PHE A 99 -14.27 2.31 1.96
N GLU A 100 -13.68 3.48 1.70
CA GLU A 100 -14.43 4.69 1.35
C GLU A 100 -15.19 4.52 0.02
N PHE A 101 -14.56 3.88 -0.97
CA PHE A 101 -15.20 3.56 -2.25
C PHE A 101 -16.38 2.58 -2.06
N ALA A 102 -16.20 1.54 -1.24
CA ALA A 102 -17.24 0.56 -0.96
C ALA A 102 -18.41 1.18 -0.18
N ASP A 103 -18.16 2.03 0.82
CA ASP A 103 -19.19 2.76 1.59
C ASP A 103 -20.08 3.62 0.66
N HIS A 104 -19.47 4.32 -0.29
CA HIS A 104 -20.21 5.12 -1.26
C HIS A 104 -20.90 4.29 -2.35
N ALA A 105 -20.38 3.10 -2.64
CA ALA A 105 -20.86 2.25 -3.72
C ALA A 105 -21.91 1.22 -3.28
N GLU A 106 -21.97 0.83 -2.00
CA GLU A 106 -22.73 -0.34 -1.51
C GLU A 106 -24.22 -0.35 -1.90
N ARG A 107 -24.82 0.84 -2.06
CA ARG A 107 -26.23 1.01 -2.45
C ARG A 107 -26.47 0.89 -3.96
N ARG A 108 -25.42 0.72 -4.74
CA ARG A 108 -25.47 0.69 -6.21
C ARG A 108 -25.31 -0.75 -6.71
N ARG A 109 -25.91 -1.04 -7.86
CA ARG A 109 -25.73 -2.33 -8.53
C ARG A 109 -24.25 -2.53 -8.90
N ASN A 110 -23.76 -3.77 -8.80
CA ASN A 110 -22.39 -4.18 -9.14
C ASN A 110 -21.29 -3.53 -8.29
N TRP A 111 -21.60 -3.04 -7.08
CA TRP A 111 -20.61 -2.40 -6.21
C TRP A 111 -19.42 -3.31 -5.88
N VAL A 112 -19.66 -4.60 -5.60
CA VAL A 112 -18.60 -5.60 -5.35
C VAL A 112 -17.65 -5.70 -6.55
N ALA A 113 -18.20 -5.81 -7.75
CA ALA A 113 -17.40 -5.89 -8.99
C ALA A 113 -16.60 -4.60 -9.23
N ALA A 114 -17.17 -3.44 -8.93
CA ALA A 114 -16.47 -2.17 -9.03
C ALA A 114 -15.34 -2.04 -8.00
N THR A 115 -15.56 -2.43 -6.74
CA THR A 115 -14.52 -2.43 -5.71
C THR A 115 -13.38 -3.41 -6.07
N ALA A 116 -13.71 -4.59 -6.59
CA ALA A 116 -12.73 -5.53 -7.11
C ALA A 116 -11.95 -4.93 -8.29
N LEU A 117 -12.64 -4.28 -9.24
CA LEU A 117 -12.01 -3.66 -10.40
C LEU A 117 -11.07 -2.49 -10.00
N LEU A 118 -11.43 -1.72 -8.98
CA LEU A 118 -10.58 -0.68 -8.39
C LEU A 118 -9.26 -1.29 -7.90
N ALA A 119 -9.36 -2.37 -7.11
CA ALA A 119 -8.18 -3.06 -6.57
C ALA A 119 -7.35 -3.72 -7.66
N MET A 120 -7.97 -4.36 -8.65
CA MET A 120 -7.28 -4.94 -9.80
C MET A 120 -6.56 -3.89 -10.62
N THR A 121 -7.15 -2.71 -10.82
CA THR A 121 -6.48 -1.61 -11.53
C THR A 121 -5.28 -1.09 -10.74
N TYR A 122 -5.43 -0.96 -9.41
CA TYR A 122 -4.33 -0.57 -8.52
C TYR A 122 -3.17 -1.58 -8.56
N LEU A 123 -3.47 -2.87 -8.43
CA LEU A 123 -2.46 -3.94 -8.53
C LEU A 123 -1.83 -3.96 -9.92
N GLY A 124 -2.62 -3.80 -10.99
CA GLY A 124 -2.13 -3.75 -12.36
C GLY A 124 -1.08 -2.66 -12.59
N VAL A 125 -1.26 -1.47 -11.98
CA VAL A 125 -0.26 -0.40 -12.02
C VAL A 125 1.07 -0.82 -11.37
N TRP A 126 1.01 -1.49 -10.22
CA TRP A 126 2.20 -2.03 -9.54
C TRP A 126 2.86 -3.19 -10.29
N LEU A 127 2.07 -4.08 -10.89
CA LEU A 127 2.57 -5.17 -11.72
C LEU A 127 3.29 -4.62 -12.96
N ALA A 128 2.68 -3.65 -13.65
CA ALA A 128 3.29 -2.98 -14.79
C ALA A 128 4.61 -2.27 -14.40
N PHE A 129 4.64 -1.62 -13.23
CA PHE A 129 5.87 -1.03 -12.70
C PHE A 129 6.98 -2.07 -12.50
N GLY A 130 6.66 -3.24 -11.94
CA GLY A 130 7.62 -4.33 -11.79
C GLY A 130 8.19 -4.83 -13.11
N VAL A 131 7.32 -5.00 -14.13
CA VAL A 131 7.75 -5.39 -15.48
C VAL A 131 8.70 -4.34 -16.08
N VAL A 132 8.38 -3.05 -15.96
CA VAL A 132 9.26 -1.97 -16.41
C VAL A 132 10.62 -2.03 -15.70
N CYS A 133 10.63 -2.19 -14.38
CA CYS A 133 11.86 -2.34 -13.61
C CYS A 133 12.67 -3.57 -14.06
N TYR A 134 12.03 -4.71 -14.26
CA TYR A 134 12.69 -5.94 -14.74
C TYR A 134 13.36 -5.71 -16.09
N VAL A 135 12.63 -5.14 -17.06
CA VAL A 135 13.16 -4.87 -18.40
C VAL A 135 14.34 -3.90 -18.34
N VAL A 136 14.22 -2.82 -17.57
CA VAL A 136 15.28 -1.81 -17.43
C VAL A 136 16.52 -2.39 -16.75
N LEU A 137 16.36 -3.12 -15.64
CA LEU A 137 17.48 -3.69 -14.89
C LEU A 137 18.22 -4.77 -15.70
N ASN A 138 17.49 -5.61 -16.44
CA ASN A 138 18.10 -6.58 -17.37
C ASN A 138 18.81 -5.89 -18.53
N ALA A 139 18.21 -4.85 -19.12
CA ALA A 139 18.85 -4.09 -20.20
C ALA A 139 20.14 -3.38 -19.75
N LEU A 140 20.23 -3.02 -18.47
CA LEU A 140 21.44 -2.45 -17.86
C LEU A 140 22.47 -3.53 -17.46
N GLY A 141 22.19 -4.82 -17.70
CA GLY A 141 23.14 -5.91 -17.48
C GLY A 141 23.22 -6.40 -16.03
N MET A 142 22.15 -6.28 -15.24
CA MET A 142 22.09 -6.89 -13.90
C MET A 142 22.18 -8.43 -14.00
N PRO A 143 22.99 -9.10 -13.15
CA PRO A 143 23.71 -8.61 -11.98
C PRO A 143 25.02 -7.87 -12.34
N TRP A 144 25.35 -6.82 -11.58
CA TRP A 144 26.60 -6.09 -11.78
C TRP A 144 27.76 -6.67 -10.94
N PRO A 145 29.03 -6.50 -11.34
CA PRO A 145 30.19 -6.92 -10.54
C PRO A 145 30.24 -6.28 -9.14
N ASN A 146 29.66 -5.09 -8.99
CA ASN A 146 29.59 -4.31 -7.75
C ASN A 146 28.17 -4.31 -7.15
N GLN A 147 27.41 -5.39 -7.33
CA GLN A 147 26.03 -5.53 -6.87
C GLN A 147 25.83 -5.18 -5.39
N GLN A 148 26.83 -5.46 -4.55
CA GLN A 148 26.84 -5.11 -3.14
C GLN A 148 26.78 -3.59 -2.89
N LEU A 149 27.61 -2.83 -3.59
CA LEU A 149 27.62 -1.37 -3.52
C LEU A 149 26.31 -0.78 -4.06
N VAL A 150 25.76 -1.37 -5.13
CA VAL A 150 24.47 -0.96 -5.70
C VAL A 150 23.33 -1.26 -4.71
N GLY A 151 23.36 -2.42 -4.07
CA GLY A 151 22.41 -2.82 -3.04
C GLY A 151 22.43 -1.88 -1.84
N GLY A 152 23.60 -1.46 -1.37
CA GLY A 152 23.71 -0.48 -0.26
C GLY A 152 23.37 0.96 -0.66
N ALA A 153 23.72 1.36 -1.87
CA ALA A 153 23.38 2.69 -2.40
C ALA A 153 21.86 2.86 -2.59
N ALA A 154 21.12 1.79 -2.83
CA ALA A 154 19.70 1.89 -3.16
C ALA A 154 18.82 2.34 -1.97
N PRO A 155 18.93 1.80 -0.74
CA PRO A 155 18.24 2.33 0.44
C PRO A 155 18.66 3.78 0.76
N VAL A 156 19.93 4.14 0.54
CA VAL A 156 20.41 5.52 0.69
C VAL A 156 19.68 6.44 -0.29
N ALA A 157 19.64 6.07 -1.57
CA ALA A 157 18.92 6.82 -2.60
C ALA A 157 17.42 6.92 -2.29
N ALA A 158 16.80 5.86 -1.77
CA ALA A 158 15.40 5.87 -1.33
C ALA A 158 15.18 6.81 -0.12
N GLY A 159 16.13 6.88 0.81
CA GLY A 159 16.12 7.83 1.92
C GLY A 159 16.26 9.28 1.46
N VAL A 160 17.11 9.55 0.46
CA VAL A 160 17.22 10.90 -0.14
C VAL A 160 15.97 11.25 -0.93
N TYR A 161 15.42 10.30 -1.68
CA TYR A 161 14.15 10.42 -2.41
C TYR A 161 13.01 10.90 -1.50
N ALA A 162 13.08 10.57 -0.20
CA ALA A 162 12.09 10.96 0.79
C ALA A 162 11.88 12.48 0.92
N PHE A 163 12.89 13.29 0.60
CA PHE A 163 12.85 14.76 0.72
C PHE A 163 12.44 15.47 -0.57
N THR A 164 12.33 14.73 -1.68
CA THR A 164 12.03 15.31 -2.98
C THR A 164 10.65 15.98 -3.02
N PRO A 165 10.49 17.08 -3.78
CA PRO A 165 9.18 17.71 -3.95
C PRO A 165 8.20 16.77 -4.64
N LEU A 166 8.69 15.89 -5.53
CA LEU A 166 7.90 14.89 -6.23
C LEU A 166 7.22 13.92 -5.24
N LYS A 167 7.97 13.35 -4.28
CA LYS A 167 7.39 12.45 -3.28
C LYS A 167 6.34 13.17 -2.43
N ARG A 168 6.63 14.39 -1.98
CA ARG A 168 5.71 15.19 -1.16
C ARG A 168 4.39 15.49 -1.89
N ALA A 169 4.46 15.83 -3.17
CA ALA A 169 3.26 16.06 -4.00
C ALA A 169 2.45 14.77 -4.20
N SER A 170 3.13 13.65 -4.49
CA SER A 170 2.50 12.34 -4.64
C SER A 170 1.84 11.86 -3.35
N GLU A 171 2.47 12.09 -2.20
CA GLU A 171 1.91 11.74 -0.90
C GLU A 171 0.66 12.54 -0.57
N ALA A 172 0.67 13.86 -0.80
CA ALA A 172 -0.49 14.72 -0.60
C ALA A 172 -1.68 14.24 -1.44
N ARG A 173 -1.45 13.93 -2.73
CA ARG A 173 -2.47 13.39 -3.64
C ARG A 173 -2.97 12.01 -3.22
N CYS A 174 -2.08 11.13 -2.73
CA CYS A 174 -2.45 9.82 -2.21
C CYS A 174 -3.41 9.93 -1.02
N ARG A 175 -3.15 10.86 -0.08
CA ARG A 175 -4.02 11.14 1.07
C ARG A 175 -5.36 11.75 0.66
N GLU A 176 -5.35 12.69 -0.27
CA GLU A 176 -6.56 13.31 -0.81
C GLU A 176 -7.48 12.26 -1.47
N LEU A 177 -6.91 11.35 -2.27
CA LEU A 177 -7.64 10.27 -2.92
C LEU A 177 -8.18 9.23 -1.92
N CYS A 178 -7.45 8.92 -0.85
CA CYS A 178 -7.94 8.05 0.22
C CYS A 178 -9.16 8.62 0.94
N ALA A 179 -9.29 9.95 1.01
CA ALA A 179 -10.38 10.62 1.69
C ALA A 179 -11.58 10.93 0.78
N LEU A 180 -11.61 10.36 -0.43
CA LEU A 180 -12.62 10.47 -1.49
C LEU A 180 -13.78 11.46 -1.21
N HIS A 181 -13.53 12.76 -1.41
CA HIS A 181 -14.47 13.83 -1.06
C HIS A 181 -15.50 14.14 -2.17
N GLY A 182 -16.28 13.16 -2.64
CA GLY A 182 -17.34 13.49 -3.60
C GLY A 182 -18.23 12.35 -4.08
N PRO A 183 -19.40 12.68 -4.65
CA PRO A 183 -20.32 11.69 -5.19
C PRO A 183 -19.68 10.93 -6.36
N LEU A 184 -19.75 9.60 -6.31
CA LEU A 184 -19.25 8.75 -7.38
C LEU A 184 -20.03 9.00 -8.68
N PRO A 185 -19.35 9.13 -9.84
CA PRO A 185 -20.01 9.26 -11.14
C PRO A 185 -21.05 8.16 -11.41
N PHE A 186 -21.99 8.43 -12.32
CA PHE A 186 -23.05 7.47 -12.71
C PHE A 186 -22.49 6.10 -13.14
N ASN A 187 -21.38 6.08 -13.87
CA ASN A 187 -20.71 4.83 -14.24
C ASN A 187 -19.72 4.40 -13.13
N LEU A 188 -20.17 3.48 -12.28
CA LEU A 188 -19.42 2.99 -11.13
C LEU A 188 -18.14 2.21 -11.53
N LEU A 189 -18.19 1.37 -12.58
CA LEU A 189 -17.05 0.59 -13.05
C LEU A 189 -15.95 1.49 -13.62
N ARG A 190 -16.31 2.48 -14.43
CA ARG A 190 -15.35 3.47 -14.94
C ARG A 190 -14.70 4.26 -13.80
N SER A 191 -15.50 4.62 -12.81
CA SER A 191 -15.02 5.33 -11.62
C SER A 191 -14.01 4.48 -10.84
N ALA A 192 -14.27 3.19 -10.68
CA ALA A 192 -13.34 2.25 -10.06
C ALA A 192 -11.98 2.21 -10.77
N VAL A 193 -11.98 2.06 -12.10
CA VAL A 193 -10.73 2.03 -12.89
C VAL A 193 -9.97 3.36 -12.78
N VAL A 194 -10.65 4.49 -12.96
CA VAL A 194 -9.99 5.81 -12.90
C VAL A 194 -9.45 6.10 -11.51
N SER A 195 -10.22 5.83 -10.45
CA SER A 195 -9.78 6.04 -9.07
C SER A 195 -8.64 5.09 -8.70
N GLY A 196 -8.74 3.80 -9.04
CA GLY A 196 -7.69 2.81 -8.81
C GLY A 196 -6.40 3.15 -9.53
N GLY A 197 -6.47 3.59 -10.80
CA GLY A 197 -5.31 4.00 -11.57
C GLY A 197 -4.64 5.27 -11.05
N ARG A 198 -5.43 6.32 -10.74
CA ARG A 198 -4.91 7.57 -10.15
C ARG A 198 -4.24 7.33 -8.79
N TYR A 199 -4.86 6.49 -7.97
CA TYR A 199 -4.30 6.10 -6.69
C TYR A 199 -3.02 5.27 -6.86
N GLY A 200 -3.03 4.30 -7.77
CA GLY A 200 -1.85 3.49 -8.11
C GLY A 200 -0.66 4.36 -8.52
N LEU A 201 -0.84 5.29 -9.47
CA LEU A 201 0.22 6.19 -9.93
C LEU A 201 0.73 7.12 -8.82
N SER A 202 -0.18 7.64 -7.99
CA SER A 202 0.21 8.49 -6.86
C SER A 202 0.94 7.69 -5.77
N CYS A 203 0.55 6.43 -5.58
CA CYS A 203 1.20 5.51 -4.65
C CYS A 203 2.60 5.12 -5.14
N LEU A 204 2.77 4.83 -6.44
CA LEU A 204 4.07 4.62 -7.06
C LEU A 204 4.98 5.83 -6.83
N GLY A 205 4.45 7.05 -6.99
CA GLY A 205 5.19 8.28 -6.72
C GLY A 205 5.53 8.54 -5.25
N CYS A 206 4.96 7.81 -4.28
CA CYS A 206 5.29 8.00 -2.86
C CYS A 206 6.21 6.89 -2.31
N THR A 207 6.05 5.64 -2.75
CA THR A 207 6.82 4.48 -2.26
C THR A 207 7.71 3.83 -3.32
N GLY A 208 7.64 4.27 -4.58
CA GLY A 208 8.39 3.67 -5.69
C GLY A 208 9.90 3.63 -5.47
N GLY A 209 10.49 4.67 -4.87
CA GLY A 209 11.93 4.68 -4.54
C GLY A 209 12.33 3.57 -3.57
N VAL A 210 11.52 3.31 -2.54
CA VAL A 210 11.75 2.20 -1.60
C VAL A 210 11.58 0.85 -2.31
N MET A 211 10.66 0.77 -3.26
CA MET A 211 10.41 -0.46 -4.01
C MET A 211 11.54 -0.80 -4.99
N VAL A 212 12.11 0.21 -5.64
CA VAL A 212 13.33 0.04 -6.46
C VAL A 212 14.49 -0.39 -5.59
N ALA A 213 14.64 0.21 -4.39
CA ALA A 213 15.67 -0.22 -3.45
C ALA A 213 15.53 -1.69 -3.06
N MET A 214 14.30 -2.14 -2.85
CA MET A 214 14.01 -3.55 -2.54
C MET A 214 14.38 -4.50 -3.71
N LEU A 215 14.17 -4.08 -4.95
CA LEU A 215 14.62 -4.85 -6.13
C LEU A 215 16.15 -4.93 -6.23
N LEU A 216 16.85 -3.84 -5.91
CA LEU A 216 18.30 -3.74 -6.03
C LEU A 216 19.07 -4.44 -4.90
N VAL A 217 18.55 -4.38 -3.66
CA VAL A 217 19.06 -5.16 -2.51
C VAL A 217 18.87 -6.66 -2.72
N GLY A 218 17.94 -7.03 -3.59
CA GLY A 218 17.66 -8.41 -3.94
C GLY A 218 16.51 -8.97 -3.13
N LEU A 219 15.66 -9.72 -3.83
CA LEU A 219 14.62 -10.57 -3.24
C LEU A 219 15.19 -11.70 -2.35
N SER A 220 16.51 -11.88 -2.33
CA SER A 220 17.26 -12.93 -1.64
C SER A 220 17.35 -12.76 -0.12
N SER A 221 16.74 -11.72 0.47
CA SER A 221 16.69 -11.57 1.92
C SER A 221 15.30 -11.21 2.40
N LEU A 222 14.63 -12.22 2.96
CA LEU A 222 13.35 -12.07 3.64
C LEU A 222 13.41 -11.00 4.75
N THR A 223 14.56 -10.87 5.41
CA THR A 223 14.80 -9.85 6.45
C THR A 223 14.68 -8.44 5.88
N TRP A 224 15.33 -8.15 4.76
CA TRP A 224 15.21 -6.86 4.09
C TRP A 224 13.80 -6.57 3.60
N MET A 225 13.11 -7.60 3.10
CA MET A 225 11.70 -7.49 2.73
C MET A 225 10.81 -7.07 3.91
N ILE A 226 10.96 -7.70 5.07
CA ILE A 226 10.18 -7.36 6.28
C ILE A 226 10.50 -5.93 6.73
N VAL A 227 11.78 -5.55 6.78
CA VAL A 227 12.23 -4.22 7.21
C VAL A 227 11.70 -3.13 6.29
N LEU A 228 11.85 -3.28 4.97
CA LEU A 228 11.37 -2.30 4.00
C LEU A 228 9.83 -2.23 3.98
N THR A 229 9.13 -3.36 4.22
CA THR A 229 7.68 -3.34 4.40
C THR A 229 7.27 -2.50 5.59
N ALA A 230 7.88 -2.74 6.76
CA ALA A 230 7.58 -1.99 7.96
C ALA A 230 7.77 -0.49 7.72
N ILE A 231 8.85 -0.11 7.02
CA ILE A 231 9.13 1.27 6.62
C ILE A 231 8.03 1.85 5.73
N VAL A 232 7.59 1.12 4.70
CA VAL A 232 6.48 1.54 3.81
C VAL A 232 5.18 1.72 4.59
N LEU A 233 4.85 0.79 5.48
CA LEU A 233 3.65 0.87 6.31
C LEU A 233 3.70 2.07 7.25
N VAL A 234 4.85 2.34 7.87
CA VAL A 234 5.04 3.54 8.70
C VAL A 234 4.85 4.80 7.87
N TYR A 235 5.44 4.89 6.67
CA TYR A 235 5.22 6.04 5.79
C TYR A 235 3.74 6.28 5.46
N LYS A 236 3.00 5.20 5.26
CA LYS A 236 1.63 5.28 4.74
C LYS A 236 0.56 5.41 5.81
N ILE A 237 0.77 4.80 6.99
CA ILE A 237 -0.20 4.77 8.09
C ILE A 237 0.06 5.89 9.11
N ALA A 238 1.27 6.43 9.18
CA ALA A 238 1.60 7.43 10.18
C ALA A 238 0.72 8.71 10.04
N PRO A 239 0.07 9.16 11.14
CA PRO A 239 -0.83 10.32 11.13
C PRO A 239 -0.11 11.67 10.98
N ALA A 240 1.21 11.72 11.18
CA ALA A 240 2.00 12.95 11.12
C ALA A 240 3.20 12.81 10.16
N PRO A 241 3.00 12.86 8.83
CA PRO A 241 4.04 12.53 7.85
C PRO A 241 5.31 13.36 8.00
N ARG A 242 5.18 14.64 8.31
CA ARG A 242 6.34 15.53 8.49
C ARG A 242 7.23 15.13 9.67
N ARG A 243 6.67 14.53 10.72
CA ARG A 243 7.42 14.06 11.90
C ARG A 243 8.13 12.74 11.66
N TRP A 244 7.52 11.85 10.87
CA TRP A 244 8.05 10.51 10.58
C TRP A 244 8.97 10.47 9.36
N THR A 245 8.87 11.45 8.45
CA THR A 245 9.72 11.47 7.25
C THR A 245 11.20 11.52 7.60
N LEU A 246 11.61 12.42 8.50
CA LEU A 246 13.01 12.55 8.93
C LEU A 246 13.59 11.26 9.54
N PRO A 247 13.01 10.69 10.62
CA PRO A 247 13.59 9.50 11.26
C PRO A 247 13.57 8.28 10.34
N VAL A 248 12.52 8.09 9.54
CA VAL A 248 12.44 6.94 8.63
C VAL A 248 13.42 7.07 7.46
N SER A 249 13.64 8.29 6.96
CA SER A 249 14.67 8.53 5.93
C SER A 249 16.08 8.33 6.48
N ALA A 250 16.35 8.81 7.69
CA ALA A 250 17.63 8.58 8.36
C ALA A 250 17.88 7.08 8.59
N LEU A 251 16.86 6.34 9.02
CA LEU A 251 16.94 4.88 9.17
C LEU A 251 17.27 4.19 7.84
N LEU A 252 16.60 4.55 6.74
CA LEU A 252 16.90 4.00 5.41
C LEU A 252 18.35 4.27 4.97
N ILE A 253 18.86 5.47 5.23
CA ILE A 253 20.24 5.84 4.90
C ILE A 253 21.22 5.02 5.74
N VAL A 254 21.01 4.94 7.06
CA VAL A 254 21.86 4.15 7.96
C VAL A 254 21.85 2.68 7.56
N LEU A 255 20.68 2.11 7.29
CA LEU A 255 20.55 0.73 6.84
C LEU A 255 21.29 0.47 5.53
N GLY A 256 21.20 1.38 4.54
CA GLY A 256 21.94 1.24 3.28
C GLY A 256 23.46 1.32 3.46
N VAL A 257 23.93 2.23 4.32
CA VAL A 257 25.37 2.33 4.66
C VAL A 257 25.86 1.08 5.38
N VAL A 258 25.09 0.56 6.35
CA VAL A 258 25.42 -0.68 7.06
C VAL A 258 25.44 -1.87 6.10
N TYR A 259 24.49 -1.98 5.19
CA TYR A 259 24.48 -3.03 4.17
C TYR A 259 25.73 -2.97 3.28
N ALA A 260 26.08 -1.77 2.79
CA ALA A 260 27.29 -1.57 1.99
C ALA A 260 28.57 -1.95 2.75
N ALA A 261 28.58 -1.82 4.08
CA ALA A 261 29.74 -2.09 4.92
C ALA A 261 29.89 -3.56 5.37
N VAL A 262 28.80 -4.33 5.38
CA VAL A 262 28.76 -5.68 5.97
C VAL A 262 28.64 -6.80 4.93
N ALA A 263 28.09 -6.51 3.74
CA ALA A 263 27.85 -7.53 2.71
C ALA A 263 29.13 -7.98 1.96
#